data_AF-A0A6A5YHG1-F1
#
_entry.id   AF-A0A6A5YHG1-F1
#
_cell.length_a   1.000
_cell.length_b   1.000
_cell.length_c   1.000
_cell.angle_alpha   90.00
_cell.angle_beta   90.00
_cell.angle_gamma   90.00
#
_symmetry.space_group_name_H-M   'P 1'
#
loop_
_entity.id
_entity.type
_entity.pdbx_description
1 polymer ?
#
loop_
_entity_poly.entity_id
_entity_poly.type
_entity_poly.pdbx_seq_one_letter_code
_entity_poly.pdbx_strand_id
1 'polypeptide(L)'
;MSTLSTFSWRHIPPLLLATQITIGGMYPYIHSPEAALLKFGFPPTIAASKAAWPVIKVGSARVTAIGLAMWGMYLGAHLEAIDILIASMGWIAVVDGVVCRQEGAEGSVVFRVGLTTLIALWGLLGMTTGKYV
;
A
#
# COMPACT_ATOMS: atom_id res chain seq x y z
N MET A 1 -28.32 6.95 16.69
CA MET A 1 -27.19 7.05 17.64
C MET A 1 -26.87 5.64 18.14
N SER A 2 -25.82 5.03 17.61
CA SER A 2 -25.18 3.79 18.09
C SER A 2 -24.00 3.47 17.14
N THR A 3 -22.84 4.09 17.36
CA THR A 3 -21.68 4.02 16.42
C THR A 3 -20.45 3.42 17.09
N LEU A 4 -20.60 2.40 17.93
CA LEU A 4 -19.46 1.82 18.67
C LEU A 4 -19.41 0.28 18.71
N SER A 5 -20.10 -0.42 17.80
CA SER A 5 -19.95 -1.88 17.69
C SER A 5 -19.92 -2.35 16.23
N THR A 6 -18.99 -1.84 15.44
CA THR A 6 -18.81 -2.21 14.02
C THR A 6 -17.40 -2.73 13.73
N PHE A 7 -16.72 -3.30 14.72
CA PHE A 7 -15.44 -3.97 14.50
C PHE A 7 -15.67 -5.46 14.27
N SER A 8 -15.07 -6.00 13.21
CA SER A 8 -15.00 -7.44 12.91
C SER A 8 -13.55 -7.82 12.71
N TRP A 9 -13.20 -9.08 13.00
CA TRP A 9 -11.85 -9.62 12.77
C TRP A 9 -11.39 -9.45 11.33
N ARG A 10 -12.33 -9.41 10.37
CA ARG A 10 -12.07 -9.18 8.93
C ARG A 10 -11.54 -7.77 8.62
N HIS A 11 -11.68 -6.83 9.55
CA HIS A 11 -11.21 -5.46 9.39
C HIS A 11 -9.72 -5.33 9.75
N ILE A 12 -9.12 -6.31 10.43
CA ILE A 12 -7.71 -6.22 10.84
C ILE A 12 -6.76 -6.11 9.63
N PRO A 13 -6.81 -6.99 8.61
CA PRO A 13 -5.90 -6.90 7.47
C PRO A 13 -5.93 -5.55 6.74
N PRO A 14 -7.09 -4.99 6.33
CA PRO A 14 -7.11 -3.70 5.65
C PRO A 14 -6.69 -2.54 6.57
N LEU A 15 -6.95 -2.59 7.87
CA LEU A 15 -6.53 -1.53 8.80
C LEU A 15 -5.02 -1.55 9.08
N LEU A 16 -4.43 -2.74 9.18
CA LEU A 16 -2.97 -2.88 9.25
C LEU A 16 -2.32 -2.37 7.97
N LEU A 17 -2.89 -2.71 6.80
CA LEU A 17 -2.43 -2.17 5.53
C LEU A 17 -2.53 -0.64 5.49
N ALA A 18 -3.70 -0.08 5.84
CA ALA A 18 -3.94 1.36 5.86
C ALA A 18 -2.90 2.08 6.71
N THR A 19 -2.61 1.55 7.90
CA THR A 19 -1.59 2.08 8.81
C THR A 19 -0.20 2.00 8.18
N GLN A 20 0.14 0.83 7.65
CA GLN A 20 1.46 0.57 7.06
C GLN A 20 1.73 1.47 5.86
N ILE A 21 0.76 1.69 4.96
CA ILE A 21 0.96 2.55 3.79
C ILE A 21 0.89 4.04 4.15
N THR A 22 0.12 4.42 5.18
CA THR A 22 0.13 5.79 5.70
C THR A 22 1.51 6.15 6.25
N ILE A 23 2.04 5.33 7.16
CA ILE A 23 3.33 5.59 7.82
C ILE A 23 4.48 5.34 6.83
N GLY A 24 4.40 4.24 6.06
CA GLY A 24 5.38 3.87 5.06
C GLY A 24 5.52 4.90 3.93
N GLY A 25 4.41 5.50 3.48
CA GLY A 25 4.42 6.58 2.49
C GLY A 25 5.07 7.87 3.00
N MET A 26 5.19 8.05 4.31
CA MET A 26 5.90 9.20 4.90
C MET A 26 7.42 8.99 4.97
N TYR A 27 7.92 7.78 4.68
CA TYR A 27 9.34 7.44 4.82
C TYR A 27 10.33 8.40 4.11
N PRO A 28 10.13 8.82 2.84
CA PRO A 28 11.06 9.75 2.18
C PRO A 28 11.03 11.18 2.74
N TYR A 29 10.04 11.51 3.57
CA TYR A 29 9.90 12.82 4.23
C TYR A 29 10.54 12.82 5.62
N ILE A 30 10.47 11.69 6.34
CA ILE A 30 11.00 11.56 7.70
C ILE A 30 12.50 11.21 7.71
N HIS A 31 12.95 10.37 6.76
CA HIS A 31 14.34 9.88 6.71
C HIS A 31 15.12 10.55 5.57
N SER A 32 15.03 10.01 4.36
CA SER A 32 15.55 10.62 3.14
C SER A 32 14.97 9.92 1.91
N PRO A 33 14.93 10.58 0.73
CA PRO A 33 14.49 9.93 -0.51
C PRO A 33 15.39 8.77 -0.93
N GLU A 34 16.69 8.89 -0.72
CA GLU A 34 17.67 7.84 -0.98
C GLU A 34 17.41 6.61 -0.11
N ALA A 35 17.23 6.79 1.20
CA ALA A 35 16.88 5.70 2.11
C ALA A 35 15.55 5.06 1.72
N ALA A 36 14.57 5.84 1.24
CA ALA A 36 13.30 5.33 0.75
C ALA A 36 13.48 4.47 -0.51
N LEU A 37 14.30 4.88 -1.46
CA LEU A 37 14.60 4.10 -2.67
C LEU A 37 15.33 2.80 -2.35
N LEU A 38 16.32 2.84 -1.43
CA LEU A 38 17.01 1.63 -0.95
C LEU A 38 16.03 0.67 -0.26
N LYS A 39 15.16 1.19 0.61
CA LYS A 39 14.11 0.39 1.28
C LYS A 39 13.05 -0.10 0.30
N PHE A 40 12.81 0.64 -0.78
CA PHE A 40 11.98 0.17 -1.89
C PHE A 40 12.62 -1.01 -2.61
N GLY A 41 13.95 -1.14 -2.53
CA GLY A 41 14.71 -2.23 -3.12
C GLY A 41 15.42 -1.85 -4.41
N PHE A 42 15.59 -0.54 -4.68
CA PHE A 42 16.44 -0.08 -5.77
C PHE A 42 17.94 -0.20 -5.39
N PRO A 43 18.83 -0.42 -6.36
CA PRO A 43 20.26 -0.45 -6.13
C PRO A 43 20.80 0.93 -5.70
N PRO A 44 21.95 0.98 -5.00
CA PRO A 44 22.55 2.24 -4.54
C PRO A 44 22.78 3.28 -5.64
N THR A 45 23.07 2.82 -6.87
CA THR A 45 23.26 3.70 -8.04
C THR A 45 22.01 4.50 -8.40
N ILE A 46 20.82 3.88 -8.32
CA ILE A 46 19.54 4.55 -8.54
C ILE A 46 19.16 5.39 -7.32
N ALA A 47 19.36 4.85 -6.12
CA ALA A 47 18.98 5.53 -4.87
C ALA A 47 19.75 6.86 -4.66
N ALA A 48 21.03 6.90 -5.02
CA ALA A 48 21.86 8.10 -4.93
C ALA A 48 21.52 9.15 -6.02
N SER A 49 20.72 8.79 -7.03
CA SER A 49 20.32 9.71 -8.10
C SER A 49 19.32 10.75 -7.59
N LYS A 50 19.76 12.00 -7.48
CA LYS A 50 18.90 13.13 -7.09
C LYS A 50 17.72 13.35 -8.03
N ALA A 51 17.81 12.89 -9.28
CA ALA A 51 16.70 12.95 -10.24
C ALA A 51 15.54 12.01 -9.84
N ALA A 52 15.81 10.91 -9.13
CA ALA A 52 14.79 9.98 -8.64
C ALA A 52 14.09 10.46 -7.35
N TRP A 53 14.69 11.41 -6.63
CA TRP A 53 14.21 11.83 -5.31
C TRP A 53 12.84 12.53 -5.32
N PRO A 54 12.54 13.44 -6.26
CA PRO A 54 11.19 14.01 -6.37
C PRO A 54 10.15 12.94 -6.74
N VAL A 55 10.53 11.97 -7.57
CA VAL A 55 9.64 10.89 -8.03
C VAL A 55 9.22 10.01 -6.87
N ILE A 56 10.16 9.55 -6.03
CA ILE A 56 9.82 8.74 -4.87
C ILE A 56 8.99 9.54 -3.85
N LYS A 57 9.27 10.83 -3.63
CA LYS A 57 8.44 11.67 -2.74
C LYS A 57 7.00 11.74 -3.25
N VAL A 58 6.78 12.13 -4.50
CA VAL A 58 5.43 12.25 -5.09
C VAL A 58 4.70 10.91 -5.09
N GLY A 59 5.41 9.82 -5.44
CA GLY A 59 4.87 8.47 -5.38
C GLY A 59 4.44 8.10 -3.95
N SER A 60 5.29 8.31 -2.96
CA SER A 60 5.00 7.98 -1.57
C SER A 60 3.90 8.86 -0.96
N ALA A 61 3.76 10.13 -1.36
CA ALA A 61 2.61 10.95 -0.96
C ALA A 61 1.26 10.37 -1.43
N ARG A 62 1.21 9.81 -2.65
CA ARG A 62 0.01 9.13 -3.15
C ARG A 62 -0.29 7.87 -2.33
N VAL A 63 0.74 7.12 -1.94
CA VAL A 63 0.60 5.95 -1.06
C VAL A 63 0.09 6.35 0.32
N THR A 64 0.59 7.44 0.90
CA THR A 64 0.05 8.01 2.15
C THR A 64 -1.43 8.38 2.01
N ALA A 65 -1.79 9.05 0.91
CA ALA A 65 -3.17 9.45 0.65
C ALA A 65 -4.13 8.26 0.54
N ILE A 66 -3.70 7.14 -0.06
CA ILE A 66 -4.46 5.88 -0.09
C ILE A 66 -4.72 5.37 1.33
N GLY A 67 -3.69 5.35 2.20
CA GLY A 67 -3.84 4.92 3.59
C GLY A 67 -4.79 5.80 4.40
N LEU A 68 -4.70 7.13 4.23
CA LEU A 68 -5.65 8.07 4.83
C LEU A 68 -7.07 7.86 4.31
N ALA A 69 -7.23 7.62 3.00
CA ALA A 69 -8.53 7.33 2.40
C ALA A 69 -9.13 6.04 2.98
N MET A 70 -8.34 4.97 3.16
CA MET A 70 -8.79 3.73 3.81
C MET A 70 -9.29 3.97 5.23
N TRP A 71 -8.54 4.74 6.04
CA TRP A 71 -8.98 5.13 7.39
C TRP A 71 -10.26 5.96 7.36
N GLY A 72 -10.35 6.94 6.45
CA GLY A 72 -11.56 7.75 6.27
C GLY A 72 -12.79 6.91 5.90
N MET A 73 -12.63 5.99 4.94
CA MET A 73 -13.69 5.06 4.53
C MET A 73 -14.10 4.14 5.68
N TYR A 74 -13.14 3.66 6.48
CA TYR A 74 -13.44 2.81 7.63
C TYR A 74 -14.24 3.56 8.70
N LEU A 75 -13.81 4.78 9.06
CA LEU A 75 -14.51 5.63 10.03
C LEU A 75 -15.89 6.07 9.52
N GLY A 76 -16.06 6.18 8.19
CA GLY A 76 -17.35 6.43 7.52
C GLY A 76 -18.20 5.17 7.28
N ALA A 77 -17.77 3.99 7.74
CA ALA A 77 -18.45 2.71 7.51
C ALA A 77 -18.61 2.32 6.02
N HIS A 78 -17.77 2.84 5.13
CA HIS A 78 -17.73 2.52 3.70
C HIS A 78 -16.86 1.29 3.41
N LEU A 79 -17.21 0.13 3.99
CA LEU A 79 -16.40 -1.09 3.90
C LEU A 79 -16.26 -1.60 2.45
N GLU A 80 -17.28 -1.45 1.61
CA GLU A 80 -17.22 -1.89 0.20
C GLU A 80 -16.24 -1.06 -0.61
N ALA A 81 -16.11 0.22 -0.30
CA ALA A 81 -15.14 1.09 -0.93
C ALA A 81 -13.70 0.69 -0.54
N ILE A 82 -13.48 0.16 0.67
CA ILE A 82 -12.20 -0.41 1.08
C ILE A 82 -11.87 -1.65 0.23
N ASP A 83 -12.82 -2.58 0.08
CA ASP A 83 -12.66 -3.78 -0.75
C ASP A 83 -12.32 -3.43 -2.21
N ILE A 84 -13.04 -2.46 -2.80
CA ILE A 84 -12.76 -1.98 -4.17
C ILE A 84 -11.38 -1.34 -4.26
N LEU A 85 -11.00 -0.50 -3.29
CA LEU A 85 -9.71 0.17 -3.29
C LEU A 85 -8.56 -0.84 -3.19
N ILE A 86 -8.59 -1.76 -2.24
CA ILE A 86 -7.51 -2.75 -2.08
C ILE A 86 -7.46 -3.75 -3.25
N ALA A 87 -8.61 -4.10 -3.84
CA ALA A 87 -8.65 -4.86 -5.09
C ALA A 87 -7.93 -4.13 -6.23
N SER A 88 -8.18 -2.82 -6.38
CA SER A 88 -7.53 -1.98 -7.40
C SER A 88 -6.01 -1.86 -7.20
N MET A 89 -5.52 -2.00 -5.97
CA MET A 89 -4.08 -2.04 -5.67
C MET A 89 -3.38 -3.27 -6.29
N GLY A 90 -4.11 -4.25 -6.81
CA GLY A 90 -3.55 -5.31 -7.66
C GLY A 90 -2.77 -4.75 -8.86
N TRP A 91 -3.17 -3.60 -9.42
CA TRP A 91 -2.40 -2.93 -10.46
C TRP A 91 -1.03 -2.46 -9.98
N ILE A 92 -0.94 -1.98 -8.73
CA ILE A 92 0.34 -1.59 -8.11
C ILE A 92 1.25 -2.82 -8.01
N ALA A 93 0.72 -3.99 -7.65
CA ALA A 93 1.48 -5.23 -7.60
C ALA A 93 2.12 -5.57 -8.96
N VAL A 94 1.37 -5.39 -10.05
CA VAL A 94 1.85 -5.65 -11.41
C VAL A 94 2.98 -4.69 -11.76
N VAL A 95 2.78 -3.38 -11.53
CA VAL A 95 3.78 -2.36 -11.86
C VAL A 95 5.06 -2.54 -11.02
N ASP A 96 4.92 -2.73 -9.71
CA ASP A 96 6.06 -2.98 -8.81
C ASP A 96 6.81 -4.25 -9.23
N GLY A 97 6.09 -5.31 -9.62
CA GLY A 97 6.69 -6.55 -10.11
C GLY A 97 7.51 -6.35 -11.38
N VAL A 98 7.00 -5.58 -12.35
CA VAL A 98 7.71 -5.28 -13.59
C VAL A 98 8.95 -4.41 -13.33
N VAL A 99 8.78 -3.31 -12.58
CA VAL A 99 9.86 -2.36 -12.31
C VAL A 99 10.95 -2.98 -11.45
N CYS A 100 10.62 -3.66 -10.35
CA CYS A 100 11.62 -4.28 -9.51
C CYS A 100 12.31 -5.47 -10.19
N ARG A 101 11.69 -6.12 -11.17
CA ARG A 101 12.36 -7.15 -11.98
C ARG A 101 13.40 -6.56 -12.94
N GLN A 102 13.16 -5.35 -13.43
CA GLN A 102 14.07 -4.65 -14.36
C GLN A 102 15.19 -3.91 -13.63
N GLU A 103 14.84 -3.22 -12.54
CA GLU A 103 15.68 -2.19 -11.91
C GLU A 103 15.91 -2.45 -10.41
N GLY A 104 15.30 -3.48 -9.82
CA GLY A 104 15.32 -3.74 -8.38
C GLY A 104 16.22 -4.91 -7.97
N ALA A 105 16.43 -5.04 -6.67
CA ALA A 105 17.08 -6.21 -6.08
C ALA A 105 16.16 -7.44 -6.15
N GLU A 106 16.71 -8.61 -6.51
CA GLU A 106 15.94 -9.85 -6.80
C GLU A 106 14.95 -10.25 -5.69
N GLY A 107 15.30 -10.04 -4.42
CA GLY A 107 14.43 -10.37 -3.28
C GLY A 107 13.23 -9.43 -3.07
N SER A 108 13.26 -8.22 -3.62
CA SER A 108 12.20 -7.20 -3.43
C SER A 108 10.93 -7.55 -4.19
N VAL A 109 11.07 -8.19 -5.36
CA VAL A 109 9.96 -8.52 -6.26
C VAL A 109 9.00 -9.52 -5.62
N VAL A 110 9.50 -10.63 -5.11
CA VAL A 110 8.67 -11.74 -4.60
C VAL A 110 7.83 -11.28 -3.41
N PHE A 111 8.44 -10.53 -2.49
CA PHE A 111 7.75 -10.03 -1.31
C PHE A 111 6.65 -9.01 -1.68
N ARG A 112 6.95 -8.07 -2.59
CA ARG A 112 6.01 -7.02 -2.99
C ARG A 112 4.84 -7.55 -3.79
N VAL A 113 5.11 -8.40 -4.78
CA VAL A 113 4.08 -8.98 -5.63
C VAL A 113 3.22 -9.93 -4.82
N GLY A 114 3.82 -10.79 -3.99
CA GLY A 114 3.09 -11.76 -3.18
C GLY A 114 2.11 -11.09 -2.22
N LEU A 115 2.59 -10.18 -1.37
CA LEU A 115 1.74 -9.53 -0.37
C LEU A 115 0.66 -8.65 -0.99
N THR A 116 1.01 -7.87 -2.02
CA THR A 116 0.04 -6.98 -2.67
C THR A 116 -1.01 -7.77 -3.44
N THR A 117 -0.66 -8.93 -4.01
CA THR A 117 -1.63 -9.82 -4.66
C THR A 117 -2.60 -10.43 -3.65
N LEU A 118 -2.11 -10.90 -2.49
CA LEU A 118 -2.98 -11.44 -1.43
C LEU A 118 -3.99 -10.39 -0.95
N ILE A 119 -3.54 -9.14 -0.80
CA ILE A 119 -4.37 -8.00 -0.41
C ILE A 119 -5.39 -7.66 -1.51
N ALA A 120 -4.98 -7.69 -2.77
CA ALA A 120 -5.89 -7.44 -3.89
C ALA A 120 -6.99 -8.51 -3.96
N LEU A 121 -6.63 -9.78 -3.76
CA LEU A 121 -7.59 -10.87 -3.68
C LEU A 121 -8.53 -10.71 -2.48
N TRP A 122 -8.05 -10.23 -1.34
CA TRP A 122 -8.88 -9.92 -0.17
C TRP A 122 -10.02 -8.95 -0.52
N GLY A 123 -9.70 -7.87 -1.25
CA GLY A 123 -10.70 -6.91 -1.72
C GLY A 123 -11.63 -7.46 -2.79
N LEU A 124 -11.08 -8.20 -3.77
CA LEU A 124 -11.89 -8.80 -4.84
C LEU A 124 -12.94 -9.77 -4.29
N LEU A 125 -12.59 -10.48 -3.22
CA LEU A 125 -13.47 -11.41 -2.52
C LEU A 125 -14.39 -10.73 -1.49
N GLY A 126 -14.41 -9.40 -1.42
CA GLY A 126 -15.31 -8.66 -0.53
C GLY A 126 -15.11 -9.02 0.94
N MET A 127 -13.89 -9.36 1.34
CA MET A 127 -13.63 -9.94 2.67
C MET A 127 -13.78 -8.90 3.78
N THR A 128 -13.52 -7.61 3.51
CA THR A 128 -13.69 -6.54 4.50
C THR A 128 -15.15 -6.25 4.78
N THR A 129 -16.00 -6.21 3.74
CA THR A 129 -17.46 -6.10 3.89
C THR A 129 -18.10 -7.38 4.41
N GLY A 130 -17.55 -8.55 4.06
CA GLY A 130 -18.24 -9.83 4.20
C GLY A 130 -19.35 -10.03 3.17
N LYS A 131 -19.29 -9.35 2.02
CA LYS A 131 -20.38 -9.38 1.02
C LYS A 131 -20.66 -10.78 0.47
N TYR A 132 -19.64 -11.64 0.41
CA TYR A 132 -19.72 -12.99 -0.16
C TYR A 132 -19.44 -14.11 0.86
N VAL A 133 -19.38 -13.79 2.17
CA VAL A 133 -18.99 -14.72 3.25
C VAL A 133 -19.95 -14.66 4.43
#